data_AF-A0A9D0W164-F1
#
_entry.id   AF-A0A9D0W164-F1
#
_cell.length_a   1.000
_cell.length_b   1.000
_cell.length_c   1.000
_cell.angle_alpha   90.00
_cell.angle_beta   90.00
_cell.angle_gamma   90.00
#
_symmetry.space_group_name_H-M   'P 1'
#
loop_
_entity.id
_entity.type
_entity.pdbx_description
1 polymer ?
#
loop_
_entity_poly.entity_id
_entity_poly.type
_entity_poly.pdbx_seq_one_letter_code
_entity_poly.pdbx_strand_id
1 'polypeptide(L)' 'MRQNKTMELMVGLFVAGGAAALFVLAMQVSNLSQLNHGDTYRVSAEFENVGGLKVRSPVKVSGVRV' A
#
# COMPACT_ATOMS: atom_id res chain seq x y z
N MET A 1 -29.23 11.07 -36.64
CA MET A 1 -28.58 10.83 -35.34
C MET A 1 -27.08 11.05 -35.51
N ARG A 2 -26.54 12.22 -35.14
CA ARG A 2 -25.09 12.48 -35.23
C ARG A 2 -24.40 11.77 -34.07
N GLN A 3 -23.71 10.67 -34.37
CA GLN A 3 -22.86 10.00 -33.40
C GLN A 3 -21.61 10.86 -33.18
N ASN A 4 -21.50 11.48 -32.00
CA ASN A 4 -20.30 12.21 -31.59
C ASN A 4 -19.23 11.20 -31.13
N LYS A 5 -18.72 10.39 -32.06
CA LYS A 5 -17.73 9.32 -31.79
C LYS A 5 -16.48 9.83 -31.08
N THR A 6 -16.09 11.07 -31.34
CA THR A 6 -14.99 11.74 -30.63
C THR A 6 -15.27 11.86 -29.13
N MET A 7 -16.51 12.21 -28.75
CA MET A 7 -16.90 12.33 -27.35
C MET A 7 -16.89 10.96 -26.66
N GLU A 8 -17.39 9.94 -27.32
CA GLU A 8 -17.39 8.55 -26.82
C GLU A 8 -15.97 8.04 -26.58
N LEU A 9 -15.05 8.30 -27.52
CA LEU A 9 -13.64 7.94 -27.38
C LEU A 9 -12.96 8.67 -26.21
N MET A 10 -13.23 9.97 -26.03
CA MET A 10 -12.66 10.75 -24.93
C MET A 10 -13.16 10.28 -23.57
N VAL A 11 -14.44 9.95 -23.45
CA VAL A 11 -15.01 9.39 -22.22
C VAL A 11 -14.39 8.02 -21.93
N GLY A 12 -14.26 7.16 -22.94
CA GLY A 12 -13.61 5.85 -22.79
C GLY A 12 -12.17 5.98 -22.30
N LEU A 13 -11.39 6.91 -22.87
CA LEU A 13 -10.01 7.17 -22.44
C LEU A 13 -9.94 7.69 -20.99
N PHE A 14 -10.86 8.58 -20.60
CA PHE A 14 -10.95 9.08 -19.23
C PHE A 14 -11.22 7.95 -18.22
N VAL A 15 -12.20 7.10 -18.51
CA VAL A 15 -12.56 5.97 -17.65
C VAL A 15 -11.40 4.96 -17.56
N ALA A 16 -10.74 4.66 -18.68
CA ALA A 16 -9.58 3.78 -18.70
C ALA A 16 -8.42 4.33 -17.86
N GLY A 17 -8.16 5.64 -17.96
CA GLY A 17 -7.16 6.32 -17.12
C GLY A 17 -7.52 6.26 -15.63
N GLY A 18 -8.78 6.48 -15.28
CA GLY A 18 -9.28 6.35 -13.91
C GLY A 18 -9.11 4.94 -13.35
N ALA A 19 -9.44 3.91 -14.15
CA ALA A 19 -9.24 2.51 -13.77
C ALA A 19 -7.75 2.18 -13.53
N ALA A 20 -6.85 2.68 -14.40
CA ALA A 20 -5.41 2.52 -14.22
C ALA A 20 -4.91 3.21 -12.94
N ALA A 21 -5.40 4.40 -12.63
CA ALA A 21 -5.02 5.12 -11.40
C ALA A 21 -5.47 4.37 -10.14
N LEU A 22 -6.70 3.83 -10.13
CA LEU A 22 -7.20 3.01 -9.02
C LEU A 22 -6.40 1.71 -8.86
N PHE A 23 -5.99 1.09 -9.97
CA PHE A 23 -5.12 -0.08 -9.93
C PHE A 23 -3.78 0.22 -9.26
N VAL A 24 -3.13 1.32 -9.63
CA VAL A 24 -1.88 1.77 -9.00
C VAL A 24 -2.07 2.06 -7.50
N LEU A 25 -3.16 2.72 -7.13
CA LEU A 25 -3.46 3.00 -5.73
C LEU A 25 -3.64 1.71 -4.91
N ALA A 26 -4.35 0.72 -5.47
CA ALA A 26 -4.55 -0.57 -4.81
C ALA A 26 -3.21 -1.28 -4.54
N MET A 27 -2.28 -1.24 -5.50
CA MET A 27 -0.93 -1.77 -5.30
C MET A 27 -0.18 -1.03 -4.18
N GLN A 28 -0.24 0.32 -4.14
CA GLN A 28 0.42 1.09 -3.08
C GLN A 28 -0.13 0.80 -1.69
N VAL A 29 -1.46 0.68 -1.56
CA VAL A 29 -2.15 0.38 -0.29
C VAL A 29 -1.90 -1.05 0.19
N SER A 30 -1.69 -2.01 -0.73
CA SER A 30 -1.43 -3.42 -0.42
C SER A 30 -0.05 -3.70 0.20
N ASN A 31 0.56 -2.71 0.86
CA ASN A 31 1.82 -2.86 1.60
C ASN A 31 3.10 -2.90 0.74
N LEU A 32 3.02 -2.66 -0.57
CA LEU A 32 4.20 -2.52 -1.44
C LEU A 32 4.99 -1.24 -1.13
N SER A 33 4.32 -0.18 -0.67
CA SER A 33 4.98 1.06 -0.22
C SER A 33 5.84 0.86 1.05
N GLN A 34 5.54 -0.18 1.84
CA GLN A 34 6.36 -0.58 2.99
C GLN A 34 7.65 -1.34 2.61
N LEU A 35 7.96 -1.51 1.32
CA LEU A 35 9.27 -2.06 0.92
C LEU A 35 10.37 -1.00 0.90
N ASN A 36 10.02 0.30 1.01
CA ASN A 36 10.96 1.42 1.09
C ASN A 36 11.33 1.79 2.53
N HIS A 37 11.20 0.88 3.51
CA HIS A 37 11.89 1.07 4.78
C HIS A 37 13.38 0.92 4.49
N GLY A 38 14.19 1.93 4.79
CA GLY A 38 15.62 1.95 4.48
C GLY A 38 16.40 0.81 5.17
N ASP A 39 17.72 0.95 5.26
CA ASP A 39 18.56 -0.10 5.87
C ASP A 39 18.07 -0.44 7.28
N THR A 40 17.66 -1.70 7.46
CA THR A 40 17.17 -2.26 8.73
C THR A 40 18.18 -3.27 9.27
N TYR A 41 18.16 -3.48 10.58
CA TYR A 41 19.04 -4.43 11.25
C TYR A 41 18.24 -5.39 12.11
N ARG A 42 18.73 -6.63 12.24
CA ARG A 42 18.09 -7.64 13.08
C ARG A 42 18.51 -7.44 14.53
N VAL A 43 17.51 -7.38 15.41
CA VAL A 43 17.72 -7.35 16.87
C VAL A 43 17.07 -8.58 17.47
N SER A 44 17.77 -9.21 18.41
CA SER A 44 17.26 -10.30 19.23
C SER A 44 17.24 -9.83 20.68
N ALA A 45 16.17 -10.20 21.39
CA ALA A 45 16.02 -9.94 22.82
C ALA A 45 15.42 -11.18 23.48
N GLU A 46 15.85 -11.43 24.70
CA GLU A 46 15.34 -12.52 25.52
C GLU A 46 14.30 -11.98 26.50
N PHE A 47 13.18 -12.68 26.62
CA PHE A 47 12.09 -12.31 27.51
C PHE A 47 11.74 -13.51 28.38
N GLU A 48 11.53 -13.26 29.67
CA GLU A 48 11.05 -14.29 30.60
C GLU A 48 9.60 -14.71 30.28
N ASN A 49 8.77 -13.79 29.78
CA ASN A 49 7.40 -14.06 29.33
C ASN A 49 6.98 -13.12 28.19
N VAL A 50 6.52 -13.69 27.08
CA VAL A 50 6.09 -12.94 25.88
C VAL A 50 4.56 -12.70 25.80
N GLY A 51 3.79 -13.33 26.68
CA GLY A 51 2.33 -13.21 26.72
C GLY A 51 1.66 -13.54 25.37
N GLY A 52 0.92 -12.57 24.81
CA GLY A 52 0.15 -12.70 23.56
C GLY A 52 0.87 -12.24 22.28
N LEU A 53 2.20 -12.19 22.28
CA LEU A 53 2.98 -11.73 21.11
C LEU A 53 2.76 -12.67 19.91
N LYS A 54 2.53 -12.10 18.73
CA LYS A 54 2.31 -12.84 17.48
C LYS A 54 3.32 -12.43 16.41
N VAL A 55 3.45 -13.29 15.40
CA VAL A 55 4.27 -13.01 14.22
C VAL A 55 3.75 -11.74 13.55
N ARG A 56 4.66 -10.80 13.20
CA ARG A 56 4.35 -9.45 12.64
C ARG A 56 3.67 -8.49 13.61
N SER A 57 3.72 -8.74 14.92
CA SER A 57 3.37 -7.72 15.91
C SER A 57 4.27 -6.49 15.74
N PRO A 58 3.72 -5.26 15.82
CA PRO A 58 4.49 -4.05 15.60
C PRO A 58 5.39 -3.73 16.79
N VAL A 59 6.61 -3.27 16.48
CA VAL A 59 7.53 -2.71 17.47
C VAL A 59 7.30 -1.20 17.55
N LYS A 60 7.30 -0.64 18.75
CA LYS A 60 7.16 0.81 18.96
C LYS A 60 8.25 1.30 19.91
N VAL A 61 8.83 2.45 19.61
CA VAL A 61 9.75 3.18 20.49
C VAL A 61 9.08 4.49 20.88
N SER A 62 8.92 4.74 22.18
CA SER A 62 8.23 5.93 22.70
C SER A 62 6.84 6.17 22.06
N GLY A 63 6.11 5.10 21.74
CA GLY A 63 4.78 5.15 21.12
C GLY A 63 4.77 5.22 19.59
N VAL A 64 5.91 5.44 18.93
CA VAL A 64 6.03 5.51 17.47
C VAL A 64 6.41 4.14 16.92
N ARG A 65 5.71 3.68 15.87
CA ARG A 65 6.03 2.40 15.20
C ARG A 65 7.35 2.55 14.45
N VAL A 66 8.24 1.58 14.64
CA VAL A 66 9.54 1.47 13.95
C VAL A 66 9.64 0.16 13.18
#